data_AF-A0A965VRT1-F1
#
_entry.id   AF-A0A965VRT1-F1
#
_cell.length_a   1.000
_cell.length_b   1.000
_cell.length_c   1.000
_cell.angle_alpha   90.00
_cell.angle_beta   90.00
_cell.angle_gamma   90.00
#
_symmetry.space_group_name_H-M   'P 1'
#
loop_
_entity.id
_entity.type
_entity.pdbx_description
1 polymer ?
#
loop_
_entity_poly.entity_id
_entity_poly.type
_entity_poly.pdbx_seq_one_letter_code
_entity_poly.pdbx_strand_id
1 'polypeptide(L)' 'PDGWTVVTKDHSLSAQWEHTVLVTDTGYEVLTMGQLSREPGLLEGAA' A
#
# COMPACT_ATOMS: atom_id res chain seq x y z
N PRO A 1 9.62 -27.76 -5.65
CA PRO A 1 9.07 -26.38 -5.63
C PRO A 1 7.58 -26.43 -5.27
N ASP A 2 7.07 -25.44 -4.55
CA ASP A 2 5.65 -25.39 -4.14
C ASP A 2 4.70 -24.94 -5.26
N GLY A 3 5.24 -24.42 -6.36
CA GLY A 3 4.46 -23.93 -7.52
C GLY A 3 3.94 -22.50 -7.36
N TRP A 4 4.28 -21.80 -6.27
CA TRP A 4 3.74 -20.48 -5.94
C TRP A 4 4.82 -19.47 -5.59
N THR A 5 5.87 -19.90 -4.88
CA THR A 5 6.90 -18.98 -4.40
C THR A 5 7.71 -18.44 -5.56
N VAL A 6 7.63 -17.12 -5.76
CA VAL A 6 8.45 -16.37 -6.72
C VAL A 6 9.70 -15.85 -6.02
N VAL A 7 10.88 -16.17 -6.56
CA VAL A 7 12.18 -15.71 -6.07
C VAL A 7 12.90 -14.89 -7.13
N THR A 8 13.69 -13.91 -6.71
CA THR A 8 14.59 -13.17 -7.60
C THR A 8 15.67 -14.10 -8.15
N LYS A 9 16.05 -13.93 -9.42
CA LYS A 9 17.04 -14.80 -10.09
C LYS A 9 18.39 -14.81 -9.36
N ASP A 10 18.77 -13.67 -8.79
CA ASP A 10 20.02 -13.45 -8.06
C ASP A 10 19.88 -13.60 -6.54
N HIS A 11 18.68 -13.94 -6.06
CA HIS A 11 18.35 -14.09 -4.65
C HIS A 11 18.56 -12.81 -3.82
N SER A 12 18.64 -11.64 -4.47
CA SER A 12 18.66 -10.35 -3.79
C SER A 12 17.29 -10.04 -3.16
N LEU A 13 17.28 -9.13 -2.18
CA LEU A 13 16.07 -8.72 -1.47
C LEU A 13 15.03 -8.07 -2.41
N SER A 14 13.76 -8.33 -2.15
CA SER A 14 12.62 -7.71 -2.82
C SER A 14 11.59 -7.24 -1.80
N ALA A 15 10.86 -6.17 -2.12
CA ALA A 15 9.74 -5.65 -1.35
C ALA A 15 8.61 -5.21 -2.30
N GLN A 16 7.37 -5.23 -1.82
CA GLN A 16 6.17 -4.87 -2.56
C GLN A 16 5.22 -4.07 -1.66
N TRP A 17 4.52 -3.10 -2.25
CA TRP A 17 3.32 -2.47 -1.71
C TRP A 17 2.23 -2.47 -2.78
N GLU A 18 0.96 -2.47 -2.36
CA GLU A 18 -0.18 -2.46 -3.26
C GLU A 18 -1.26 -1.49 -2.77
N HIS A 19 -1.83 -0.72 -3.70
CA HIS A 19 -3.02 0.07 -3.47
C HIS A 19 -4.04 -0.14 -4.58
N THR A 20 -5.30 -0.32 -4.20
CA THR A 20 -6.42 -0.22 -5.16
C THR A 20 -6.84 1.24 -5.26
N VAL A 21 -6.99 1.74 -6.48
CA VAL A 21 -7.38 3.13 -6.74
C VAL A 21 -8.65 3.23 -7.58
N LEU A 22 -9.47 4.23 -7.29
CA LEU A 22 -10.59 4.65 -8.13
C LEU A 22 -10.18 5.90 -8.90
N VAL A 23 -10.30 5.88 -10.22
CA VAL A 23 -10.11 7.09 -11.05
C VAL A 23 -11.39 7.93 -11.00
N THR A 24 -11.23 9.25 -10.86
CA THR A 24 -12.33 10.24 -10.85
C THR A 24 -12.09 11.28 -11.93
N ASP A 25 -13.08 12.14 -12.19
CA ASP A 25 -12.99 13.17 -13.23
C ASP A 25 -11.82 14.15 -13.03
N THR A 26 -11.35 14.32 -11.79
CA THR A 26 -10.31 15.27 -11.41
C THR A 26 -9.05 14.62 -10.84
N GLY A 27 -9.00 13.28 -10.73
CA GLY A 27 -7.86 12.59 -10.12
C GLY A 27 -8.12 11.13 -9.77
N TYR A 28 -7.76 10.73 -8.55
CA TYR A 28 -7.98 9.39 -8.04
C TYR A 28 -8.20 9.36 -6.51
N GLU A 29 -8.88 8.33 -6.03
CA GLU A 29 -8.98 7.98 -4.61
C GLU A 29 -8.23 6.67 -4.33
N VAL A 30 -7.45 6.63 -3.26
CA VAL A 30 -6.80 5.40 -2.78
C VAL A 30 -7.75 4.66 -1.85
N LEU A 31 -8.38 3.60 -2.35
CA LEU A 31 -9.42 2.86 -1.63
C LEU A 31 -8.88 2.05 -0.45
N THR A 32 -7.59 1.72 -0.47
CA THR A 32 -6.90 0.91 0.54
C THR A 32 -6.06 1.74 1.51
N MET A 33 -6.31 3.05 1.58
CA MET A 33 -5.59 3.93 2.52
C MET A 33 -6.16 3.79 3.94
N GLY A 34 -5.31 3.56 4.93
CA GLY A 34 -5.72 3.50 6.33
C GLY A 34 -6.13 4.87 6.90
N GLN A 35 -6.97 4.86 7.93
CA GLN A 35 -7.52 6.08 8.55
C GLN A 35 -6.43 7.03 9.08
N LEU A 36 -5.34 6.48 9.63
CA LEU A 36 -4.19 7.26 10.11
C LEU A 36 -3.46 8.02 9.00
N SER A 37 -3.37 7.42 7.81
CA SER A 37 -2.74 8.05 6.64
C SER A 37 -3.66 9.06 5.98
N ARG A 38 -4.98 8.89 6.13
CA ARG A 38 -6.00 9.81 5.63
C ARG A 38 -6.10 11.07 6.49
N GLU A 39 -5.93 10.92 7.80
CA GLU A 39 -6.03 12.00 8.79
C GLU A 39 -4.80 12.02 9.71
N PRO A 40 -3.66 12.59 9.27
CA PRO A 40 -2.43 12.60 10.08
C PRO A 40 -2.60 13.25 11.46
N GLY A 41 -3.51 14.23 11.58
CA GLY A 41 -3.83 14.92 12.84
C GLY A 41 -4.57 14.07 13.88
N LEU A 42 -5.07 12.88 13.52
CA LEU A 42 -5.71 11.96 14.46
C LEU A 42 -4.72 11.45 15.53
N LEU A 43 -3.43 11.44 15.21
CA LEU A 43 -2.36 11.04 16.15
C LEU A 43 -2.04 12.13 17.18
N GLU A 44 -2.28 13.40 16.87
CA GLU A 44 -1.91 14.53 17.73
C GLU A 44 -2.90 14.75 18.90
N GLY A 45 -4.14 14.25 18.79
CA GLY A 45 -5.17 14.38 19.82
C GLY A 45 -5.38 13.13 20.71
N ALA A 46 -4.61 12.07 20.48
CA ALA A 46 -4.73 10.79 21.19
C ALA A 46 -3.67 10.58 22.29
N ALA A 47 -2.84 11.59 22.55
CA ALA A 47 -1.80 11.60 23.58
C ALA A 47 -2.20 12.45 24.79
#